data_AF-A0AAP1MM25-F1
#
_entry.id   AF-A0AAP1MM25-F1
#
_cell.length_a   1.000
_cell.length_b   1.000
_cell.length_c   1.000
_cell.angle_alpha   90.00
_cell.angle_beta   90.00
_cell.angle_gamma   90.00
#
_symmetry.space_group_name_H-M   'P 1'
#
loop_
_entity.id
_entity.type
_entity.pdbx_description
1 polymer ?
#
loop_
_entity_poly.entity_id
_entity_poly.type
_entity_poly.pdbx_seq_one_letter_code
_entity_poly.pdbx_strand_id
1 'polypeptide(L)' 'MNKPFMVLCAGAMLALLAGCTSNYVMTTKSGQTIVTQGKPRLDKDTGMTSYVDESGNHRQINSSDVSQLVEDN' A
#
# COMPACT_ATOMS: atom_id res chain seq x y z
N MET A 1 -46.27 11.55 -9.90
CA MET A 1 -45.14 12.36 -9.40
C MET A 1 -44.67 11.76 -8.09
N ASN A 2 -43.54 11.07 -8.10
CA ASN A 2 -42.88 10.59 -6.88
C ASN A 2 -41.53 9.95 -7.27
N LYS A 3 -40.57 10.82 -7.63
CA LYS A 3 -39.16 10.51 -7.90
C LYS A 3 -38.21 10.66 -6.68
N PRO A 4 -38.53 10.30 -5.41
CA PRO A 4 -37.51 10.34 -4.36
C PRO A 4 -36.87 8.98 -4.04
N PHE A 5 -37.40 7.84 -4.52
CA PHE A 5 -36.90 6.52 -4.08
C PHE A 5 -35.59 6.09 -4.76
N MET A 6 -35.31 6.59 -5.97
CA MET A 6 -34.12 6.20 -6.74
C MET A 6 -32.83 6.88 -6.24
N VAL A 7 -32.93 7.98 -5.48
CA VAL A 7 -31.78 8.76 -5.02
C VAL A 7 -31.18 8.19 -3.72
N LEU A 8 -31.97 7.46 -2.93
CA LEU A 8 -31.55 6.97 -1.61
C LEU A 8 -30.58 5.77 -1.69
N CYS A 9 -30.65 4.97 -2.75
CA CYS A 9 -29.74 3.83 -2.94
C CYS A 9 -28.37 4.20 -3.49
N ALA A 10 -28.22 5.37 -4.11
CA ALA A 10 -26.95 5.79 -4.72
C ALA A 10 -25.92 6.35 -3.71
N GLY A 11 -26.39 6.88 -2.56
CA GLY A 11 -25.50 7.51 -1.56
C GLY A 11 -24.79 6.54 -0.62
N ALA A 12 -25.38 5.35 -0.37
CA ALA A 12 -24.88 4.42 0.65
C ALA A 12 -23.63 3.63 0.23
N MET A 13 -23.25 3.63 -1.05
CA MET A 13 -22.13 2.83 -1.56
C MET A 13 -20.77 3.54 -1.48
N LEU A 14 -20.72 4.84 -1.15
CA LEU A 14 -19.48 5.63 -1.19
C LEU A 14 -18.63 5.59 0.11
N ALA A 15 -19.14 5.01 1.20
CA ALA A 15 -18.50 5.10 2.52
C ALA A 15 -17.60 3.91 2.90
N LEU A 16 -17.44 2.89 2.04
CA LEU A 16 -16.78 1.63 2.42
C LEU A 16 -15.34 1.45 1.87
N LEU A 17 -14.76 2.45 1.20
CA LEU A 17 -13.39 2.34 0.66
C LEU A 17 -12.30 2.92 1.57
N ALA A 18 -12.52 2.98 2.89
CA ALA A 18 -11.43 3.20 3.83
C ALA A 18 -10.55 1.93 3.90
N GLY A 19 -9.67 1.77 2.92
CA GLY A 19 -8.62 0.75 2.94
C GLY A 19 -7.58 1.15 3.98
N CYS A 20 -7.68 0.61 5.19
CA CYS A 20 -6.61 0.71 6.18
C CYS A 20 -5.41 -0.10 5.69
N THR A 21 -4.46 0.54 5.02
CA THR A 21 -3.19 -0.09 4.68
C THR A 21 -2.25 0.03 5.87
N SER A 22 -1.77 -1.10 6.41
CA SER A 22 -0.73 -1.10 7.44
C SER A 22 0.58 -0.60 6.83
N ASN A 23 1.31 0.26 7.55
CA ASN A 23 2.63 0.66 7.13
C ASN A 23 3.65 -0.44 7.48
N TYR A 24 4.73 -0.49 6.74
CA TYR A 24 5.81 -1.44 6.95
C TYR A 24 7.14 -0.70 6.95
N VAL A 25 8.00 -1.07 7.90
CA VAL A 25 9.37 -0.60 7.98
C VAL A 25 10.27 -1.65 7.33
N MET A 26 10.90 -1.26 6.22
CA MET A 26 11.88 -2.06 5.50
C MET A 26 13.28 -1.62 5.89
N THR A 27 14.11 -2.55 6.36
CA THR A 27 15.53 -2.30 6.61
C THR A 27 16.35 -2.94 5.49
N THR A 28 17.20 -2.15 4.86
CA THR A 28 18.13 -2.60 3.82
C THR A 28 19.42 -3.14 4.43
N LYS A 29 20.17 -3.94 3.67
CA LYS A 29 21.48 -4.47 4.08
C LYS A 29 22.53 -3.39 4.34
N SER A 30 22.38 -2.22 3.73
CA SER A 30 23.25 -1.06 4.01
C SER A 30 22.88 -0.32 5.30
N GLY A 31 21.84 -0.77 6.02
CA GLY A 31 21.38 -0.16 7.26
C GLY A 31 20.39 0.99 7.07
N GLN A 32 19.97 1.27 5.83
CA GLN A 32 18.92 2.27 5.59
C GLN A 32 17.56 1.70 5.94
N THR A 33 16.75 2.52 6.61
CA THR A 33 15.36 2.21 6.96
C THR A 33 14.42 2.99 6.05
N ILE A 34 13.44 2.30 5.47
CA ILE A 34 12.48 2.82 4.51
C ILE A 34 11.08 2.50 5.02
N VAL A 35 10.26 3.52 5.23
CA VAL A 35 8.85 3.34 5.55
C VAL A 35 8.07 3.18 4.26
N THR A 36 7.18 2.19 4.25
CA THR A 36 6.41 1.80 3.07
C THR A 36 4.93 1.72 3.40
N GLN A 37 4.11 2.20 2.47
CA GLN A 37 2.65 2.09 2.57
C GLN A 37 2.23 0.71 2.09
N GLY A 38 1.72 -0.10 3.00
CA GLY A 38 1.42 -1.49 2.71
C GLY A 38 2.67 -2.36 2.65
N LYS A 39 2.46 -3.66 2.57
CA LYS A 39 3.55 -4.63 2.61
C LYS A 39 4.27 -4.69 1.25
N PRO A 40 5.60 -4.52 1.18
CA PRO A 40 6.39 -4.73 -0.04
C PRO A 40 6.17 -6.10 -0.69
N ARG A 41 6.32 -6.20 -2.02
CA ARG A 41 6.08 -7.42 -2.79
C ARG A 41 7.19 -7.65 -3.82
N LEU A 42 7.52 -8.92 -4.06
CA LEU A 42 8.36 -9.28 -5.19
C LEU A 42 7.59 -9.05 -6.49
N ASP A 43 8.13 -8.19 -7.36
CA ASP A 43 7.72 -8.03 -8.74
C ASP A 43 8.26 -9.21 -9.55
N LYS A 44 7.37 -9.97 -10.18
CA LYS A 44 7.75 -11.19 -10.92
C LYS A 44 8.36 -10.89 -12.28
N ASP A 45 8.11 -9.71 -12.84
CA ASP A 45 8.58 -9.32 -14.15
C ASP A 45 10.02 -8.78 -14.05
N THR A 46 10.32 -8.04 -12.99
CA THR A 46 11.65 -7.45 -12.77
C THR A 46 12.53 -8.25 -11.81
N GLY A 47 11.94 -9.10 -10.97
CA GLY A 47 12.64 -9.78 -9.87
C GLY A 47 13.05 -8.85 -8.73
N MET A 48 12.55 -7.62 -8.70
CA MET A 48 12.83 -6.62 -7.65
C MET A 48 11.71 -6.57 -6.62
N THR A 49 12.01 -6.11 -5.41
CA THR A 49 10.99 -5.82 -4.40
C THR A 49 10.37 -4.47 -4.71
N SER A 50 9.11 -4.47 -5.10
CA SER A 50 8.28 -3.28 -5.30
C SER A 50 7.59 -2.86 -4.00
N TYR A 51 7.56 -1.56 -3.74
CA TYR A 51 6.92 -0.96 -2.58
C TYR A 51 6.40 0.44 -2.90
N VAL A 52 5.50 0.95 -2.07
CA VAL A 52 5.00 2.33 -2.15
C VAL A 52 5.66 3.12 -1.03
N ASP A 53 6.34 4.22 -1.35
CA ASP A 53 6.97 5.09 -0.34
C ASP A 53 5.92 5.93 0.42
N GLU A 54 6.32 6.61 1.50
CA GLU A 54 5.43 7.48 2.30
C GLU A 54 4.77 8.60 1.49
N SER A 55 5.37 8.99 0.37
CA SER A 55 4.84 10.01 -0.53
C SER A 55 3.85 9.44 -1.57
N GLY A 56 3.62 8.12 -1.55
CA GLY A 56 2.70 7.43 -2.46
C GLY A 56 3.33 7.04 -3.80
N ASN A 57 4.65 7.15 -3.97
CA ASN A 57 5.30 6.76 -5.22
C ASN A 57 5.65 5.28 -5.21
N HIS A 58 5.48 4.65 -6.38
CA HIS A 58 5.97 3.30 -6.61
C HIS A 58 7.49 3.30 -6.77
N ARG A 59 8.16 2.50 -5.94
CA ARG A 59 9.61 2.32 -5.93
C ARG A 59 9.94 0.84 -6.03
N GLN A 60 11.15 0.56 -6.49
CA GLN A 60 11.68 -0.79 -6.54
C GLN A 60 13.08 -0.79 -5.94
N ILE A 61 13.40 -1.85 -5.20
CA ILE A 61 14.73 -2.13 -4.66
C ILE A 61 15.10 -3.56 -4.99
N ASN A 62 16.40 -3.85 -5.15
CA ASN A 62 16.82 -5.24 -5.34
C ASN A 62 16.39 -6.09 -4.14
N SER A 63 15.69 -7.21 -4.39
CA SER A 63 15.23 -8.09 -3.32
C SER A 63 16.38 -8.66 -2.50
N SER A 64 17.58 -8.75 -3.07
CA SER A 64 18.78 -9.12 -2.32
C SER A 64 19.19 -8.10 -1.27
N ASP A 65 18.78 -6.84 -1.41
CA ASP A 65 19.22 -5.74 -0.54
C ASP A 65 18.28 -5.52 0.62
N VAL A 66 17.13 -6.19 0.64
CA VAL A 66 16.20 -6.20 1.77
C VAL A 66 16.75 -7.13 2.85
N SER A 67 16.92 -6.61 4.06
CA SER A 67 17.38 -7.37 5.22
C SER A 67 16.21 -7.80 6.10
N GLN A 68 15.31 -6.86 6.41
CA GLN A 68 14.17 -7.10 7.30
C GLN A 68 12.95 -6.32 6.84
N LEU A 69 11.77 -6.87 7.16
CA LEU A 69 10.46 -6.25 6.96
C LEU A 69 9.67 -6.41 8.26
N VAL A 70 9.29 -5.29 8.86
CA VAL A 70 8.52 -5.24 10.11
C VAL A 70 7.22 -4.48 9.83
N GLU A 71 6.10 -4.99 10.28
CA GLU A 71 4.83 -4.26 10.24
C GLU A 71 4.83 -3.19 11.33
N ASP A 72 4.51 -1.96 10.95
CA ASP A 72 4.31 -0.84 11.87
C ASP A 72 2.88 -0.96 12.43
N ASN A 73 2.75 -1.32 13.70
CA ASN A 73 1.49 -1.65 14.38
C ASN A 73 1.03 -0.51 15.29
#